data_AF-A0A969II10-F1
#
_entry.id   AF-A0A969II10-F1
#
_cell.length_a   1.000
_cell.length_b   1.000
_cell.length_c   1.000
_cell.angle_alpha   90.00
_cell.angle_beta   90.00
_cell.angle_gamma   90.00
#
_symmetry.space_group_name_H-M   'P 1'
#
loop_
_entity.id
_entity.type
_entity.pdbx_description
1 polymer ?
#
loop_
_entity_poly.entity_id
_entity_poly.type
_entity_poly.pdbx_seq_one_letter_code
_entity_poly.pdbx_strand_id
1 'polypeptide(L)'
;RGATHDQPEMGIHEWSYKNDYAPLKRVAMPHADKAQALRNLKVEVELGYDDQLAFKEAERCLNCDVQTVFSAPLCIECDACMDICPVDCINFLPNDAEPVLREALRVPARNKTQDIYVSDALKTGRIMAKDEDVCLHCGLCAERCPTGAWDMQKFMFVEAQAAQTCLTHHNAYLR
;
A
#
# COMPACT_ATOMS: atom_id res chain seq x y z
N ARG A 1 8.64 -18.06 14.44
CA ARG A 1 7.87 -16.81 14.21
C ARG A 1 8.75 -15.93 13.36
N GLY A 2 8.25 -15.43 12.25
CA GLY A 2 9.01 -14.62 11.32
C GLY A 2 8.08 -13.93 10.34
N ALA A 3 8.50 -12.78 9.85
CA ALA A 3 7.87 -12.11 8.73
C ALA A 3 8.79 -12.25 7.51
N THR A 4 8.22 -12.62 6.37
CA THR A 4 8.93 -12.64 5.08
C THR A 4 8.29 -11.63 4.14
N HIS A 5 9.11 -11.14 3.22
CA HIS A 5 8.73 -10.15 2.23
C HIS A 5 9.14 -10.67 0.85
N ASP A 6 8.18 -10.81 -0.07
CA ASP A 6 8.42 -11.29 -1.44
C ASP A 6 8.02 -10.22 -2.46
N GLN A 7 8.86 -9.99 -3.48
CA GLN A 7 8.63 -8.97 -4.52
C GLN A 7 7.68 -9.52 -5.62
N PRO A 8 6.52 -8.91 -5.86
CA PRO A 8 5.50 -9.34 -6.83
C PRO A 8 5.72 -8.78 -8.25
N GLU A 9 6.88 -8.17 -8.52
CA GLU A 9 7.26 -7.60 -9.81
C GLU A 9 7.63 -8.71 -10.81
N MET A 10 7.00 -8.70 -11.98
CA MET A 10 7.21 -9.65 -13.08
C MET A 10 8.09 -9.03 -14.19
N GLY A 11 8.26 -7.72 -14.19
CA GLY A 11 9.12 -6.92 -15.06
C GLY A 11 9.09 -5.44 -14.68
N ILE A 12 9.98 -4.62 -15.26
CA ILE A 12 10.22 -3.20 -14.88
C ILE A 12 8.95 -2.33 -14.73
N HIS A 13 7.87 -2.66 -15.46
CA HIS A 13 6.57 -2.00 -15.37
C HIS A 13 5.40 -3.00 -15.29
N GLU A 14 5.66 -4.22 -14.85
CA GLU A 14 4.69 -5.31 -14.84
C GLU A 14 4.61 -5.94 -13.45
N TRP A 15 3.47 -5.75 -12.80
CA TRP A 15 3.16 -6.36 -11.51
C TRP A 15 2.20 -7.53 -11.69
N SER A 16 2.23 -8.49 -10.76
CA SER A 16 1.23 -9.57 -10.69
C SER A 16 -0.21 -9.09 -10.41
N TYR A 17 -0.42 -7.78 -10.18
CA TYR A 17 -1.71 -7.16 -9.88
C TYR A 17 -1.85 -5.78 -10.54
N LYS A 18 -3.08 -5.25 -10.58
CA LYS A 18 -3.38 -3.88 -11.04
C LYS A 18 -3.02 -2.87 -9.94
N ASN A 19 -2.12 -1.94 -10.23
CA ASN A 19 -1.58 -1.00 -9.23
C ASN A 19 -1.96 0.47 -9.47
N ASP A 20 -2.89 0.73 -10.39
CA ASP A 20 -3.27 2.10 -10.75
C ASP A 20 -4.15 2.73 -9.65
N TYR A 21 -3.92 4.01 -9.35
CA TYR A 21 -4.78 4.76 -8.43
C TYR A 21 -6.08 5.09 -9.17
N ALA A 22 -7.13 4.28 -9.04
CA ALA A 22 -8.37 4.51 -9.76
C ALA A 22 -9.09 5.78 -9.23
N PRO A 23 -9.15 6.90 -9.99
CA PRO A 23 -9.74 8.15 -9.50
C PRO A 23 -11.28 8.13 -9.51
N LEU A 24 -11.85 7.01 -9.98
CA LEU A 24 -13.29 6.82 -10.10
C LEU A 24 -13.95 6.75 -8.72
N LYS A 25 -15.18 7.24 -8.62
CA LYS A 25 -15.98 7.04 -7.40
C LYS A 25 -16.29 5.55 -7.20
N ARG A 26 -16.52 5.16 -5.95
CA ARG A 26 -17.08 3.84 -5.63
C ARG A 26 -18.39 3.67 -6.40
N VAL A 27 -18.55 2.53 -7.07
CA VAL A 27 -19.82 2.19 -7.71
C VAL A 27 -20.85 1.88 -6.63
N ALA A 28 -22.09 2.33 -6.81
CA ALA A 28 -23.13 2.07 -5.83
C ALA A 28 -23.56 0.60 -5.88
N MET A 29 -23.77 0.00 -4.71
CA MET A 29 -24.31 -1.36 -4.61
C MET A 29 -25.72 -1.40 -5.23
N PRO A 30 -25.99 -2.31 -6.19
CA PRO A 30 -27.32 -2.51 -6.69
C PRO A 30 -28.26 -2.92 -5.57
N HIS A 31 -29.40 -2.23 -5.47
CA HIS A 31 -30.40 -2.50 -4.45
C HIS A 31 -31.68 -3.09 -5.05
N ALA A 32 -32.31 -3.98 -4.29
CA ALA A 32 -33.66 -4.43 -4.56
C ALA A 32 -34.66 -3.26 -4.55
N ASP A 33 -35.79 -3.43 -5.23
CA ASP A 33 -36.84 -2.41 -5.22
C ASP A 33 -37.30 -2.10 -3.79
N LYS A 34 -37.33 -0.81 -3.47
CA LYS A 34 -37.63 -0.33 -2.11
C LYS A 34 -39.02 -0.76 -1.64
N ALA A 35 -40.02 -0.78 -2.52
CA ALA A 35 -41.37 -1.15 -2.14
C ALA A 35 -41.50 -2.66 -1.86
N GLN A 36 -40.69 -3.49 -2.52
CA GLN A 36 -40.60 -4.92 -2.24
C GLN A 36 -39.83 -5.20 -0.94
N ALA A 37 -38.67 -4.58 -0.77
CA ALA A 37 -37.83 -4.74 0.42
C ALA A 37 -38.56 -4.33 1.71
N LEU A 38 -39.35 -3.25 1.67
CA LEU A 38 -40.13 -2.80 2.84
C LEU A 38 -41.29 -3.73 3.21
N ARG A 39 -41.80 -4.52 2.26
CA ARG A 39 -42.93 -5.44 2.50
C ARG A 39 -42.49 -6.84 2.93
N ASN A 40 -41.25 -7.22 2.64
CA ASN A 40 -40.75 -8.56 2.93
C ASN A 40 -39.32 -8.50 3.49
N LEU A 41 -39.21 -8.70 4.80
CA LEU A 41 -37.94 -8.75 5.53
C LEU A 41 -36.98 -9.87 5.09
N LYS A 42 -37.47 -10.85 4.31
CA LYS A 42 -36.63 -11.93 3.77
C LYS A 42 -35.95 -11.56 2.45
N VAL A 43 -36.27 -10.42 1.85
CA VAL A 43 -35.64 -9.96 0.62
C VAL A 43 -34.31 -9.30 0.97
N GLU A 44 -33.22 -9.79 0.36
CA GLU A 44 -31.91 -9.15 0.46
C GLU A 44 -31.94 -7.79 -0.23
N VAL A 45 -31.46 -6.75 0.47
CA VAL A 45 -31.48 -5.38 -0.04
C VAL A 45 -30.32 -5.15 -1.01
N GLU A 46 -29.13 -5.63 -0.66
CA GLU A 46 -27.94 -5.56 -1.52
C GLU A 46 -27.91 -6.79 -2.43
N LEU A 47 -28.04 -6.56 -3.74
CA LEU A 47 -28.09 -7.63 -4.73
C LEU A 47 -26.68 -8.10 -5.17
N GLY A 48 -25.63 -7.44 -4.68
CA GLY A 48 -24.27 -7.67 -5.12
C GLY A 48 -23.98 -7.06 -6.51
N TYR A 49 -22.73 -7.19 -6.93
CA TYR A 49 -22.29 -6.86 -8.28
C TYR A 49 -22.41 -8.10 -9.18
N ASP A 50 -22.65 -7.88 -10.48
CA ASP A 50 -22.43 -8.91 -11.47
C ASP A 50 -20.94 -9.24 -11.62
N ASP A 51 -20.61 -10.36 -12.27
CA ASP A 51 -19.22 -10.84 -12.38
C ASP A 51 -18.28 -9.81 -13.01
N GLN A 52 -18.76 -9.02 -13.98
CA GLN A 52 -17.92 -8.04 -14.67
C GLN A 52 -17.62 -6.83 -13.78
N LEU A 53 -18.63 -6.33 -13.07
CA LEU A 53 -18.48 -5.23 -12.15
C LEU A 53 -17.71 -5.65 -10.90
N ALA A 54 -17.95 -6.86 -10.40
CA ALA A 54 -17.19 -7.45 -9.29
C ALA A 54 -15.70 -7.53 -9.63
N PHE A 55 -15.35 -8.03 -10.83
CA PHE A 55 -13.95 -8.09 -11.27
C PHE A 55 -13.32 -6.70 -11.35
N LYS A 56 -14.01 -5.73 -11.98
CA LYS A 56 -13.51 -4.34 -12.09
C LYS A 56 -13.32 -3.68 -10.73
N GLU A 57 -14.24 -3.87 -9.79
CA GLU A 57 -14.12 -3.29 -8.45
C GLU A 57 -13.08 -4.03 -7.59
N ALA A 58 -12.87 -5.33 -7.80
CA ALA A 58 -11.80 -6.10 -7.15
C ALA A 58 -10.41 -5.68 -7.64
N GLU A 59 -10.24 -5.39 -8.93
CA GLU A 59 -8.98 -4.86 -9.50
C GLU A 59 -8.58 -3.49 -8.92
N ARG A 60 -9.51 -2.77 -8.27
CA ARG A 60 -9.25 -1.50 -7.59
C ARG A 60 -8.79 -1.68 -6.13
N CYS A 61 -8.68 -2.92 -5.66
CA CYS A 61 -8.18 -3.21 -4.32
C CYS A 61 -6.72 -2.74 -4.23
N LEU A 62 -6.39 -1.98 -3.18
CA LEU A 62 -5.06 -1.40 -2.97
C LEU A 62 -4.02 -2.41 -2.43
N ASN A 63 -4.26 -3.72 -2.59
CA ASN A 63 -3.38 -4.83 -2.19
C ASN A 63 -2.72 -4.59 -0.82
N CYS A 64 -3.53 -4.48 0.24
CA CYS A 64 -3.05 -4.11 1.58
C CYS A 64 -2.06 -5.12 2.21
N ASP A 65 -1.91 -6.31 1.63
CA ASP A 65 -0.87 -7.29 1.97
C ASP A 65 0.49 -6.96 1.31
N VAL A 66 0.56 -5.97 0.42
CA VAL A 66 1.77 -5.48 -0.22
C VAL A 66 2.15 -4.13 0.38
N GLN A 67 3.37 -4.04 0.90
CA GLN A 67 3.87 -2.91 1.68
C GLN A 67 4.96 -2.17 0.91
N THR A 68 4.97 -0.85 1.02
CA THR A 68 6.07 -0.02 0.48
C THR A 68 7.32 -0.17 1.34
N VAL A 69 8.41 -0.68 0.77
CA VAL A 69 9.69 -0.88 1.47
C VAL A 69 10.75 0.03 0.86
N PHE A 70 11.48 0.75 1.71
CA PHE A 70 12.56 1.63 1.29
C PHE A 70 13.93 1.10 1.70
N SER A 71 14.87 1.09 0.74
CA SER A 71 16.27 0.74 0.94
C SER A 71 17.17 1.97 0.76
N ALA A 72 17.53 2.60 1.90
CA ALA A 72 18.38 3.78 1.93
C ALA A 72 19.72 3.62 1.16
N PRO A 73 20.44 2.46 1.22
CA PRO A 73 21.69 2.28 0.48
C PRO A 73 21.57 2.38 -1.05
N LEU A 74 20.40 2.03 -1.60
CA LEU A 74 20.13 2.07 -3.04
C LEU A 74 19.68 3.46 -3.51
N CYS A 75 19.25 4.33 -2.60
CA CYS A 75 18.77 5.65 -2.95
C CYS A 75 19.92 6.54 -3.45
N ILE A 76 19.69 7.17 -4.61
CA ILE A 76 20.60 8.17 -5.20
C ILE A 76 20.06 9.60 -5.11
N GLU A 77 18.94 9.79 -4.40
CA GLU A 77 18.34 11.09 -4.14
C GLU A 77 18.02 11.88 -5.43
N CYS A 78 17.45 11.19 -6.42
CA CYS A 78 17.02 11.76 -7.70
C CYS A 78 15.63 12.42 -7.67
N ASP A 79 14.96 12.40 -6.52
CA ASP A 79 13.62 12.97 -6.26
C ASP A 79 12.45 12.42 -7.12
N ALA A 80 12.70 11.46 -8.02
CA ALA A 80 11.68 10.92 -8.93
C ALA A 80 10.47 10.28 -8.22
N CYS A 81 10.68 9.61 -7.07
CA CYS A 81 9.59 9.05 -6.26
C CYS A 81 8.77 10.12 -5.51
N MET A 82 9.39 11.27 -5.23
CA MET A 82 8.75 12.43 -4.64
C MET A 82 7.84 13.11 -5.68
N ASP A 83 8.31 13.24 -6.92
CA ASP A 83 7.59 13.89 -8.01
C ASP A 83 6.39 13.10 -8.54
N ILE A 84 6.48 11.77 -8.60
CA ILE A 84 5.40 10.93 -9.13
C ILE A 84 4.26 10.69 -8.12
N CYS A 85 4.48 11.03 -6.84
CA CYS A 85 3.53 10.72 -5.80
C CYS A 85 2.25 11.56 -5.95
N PRO A 86 1.06 10.95 -6.15
CA PRO A 86 -0.18 11.70 -6.40
C PRO A 86 -0.69 12.49 -5.19
N VAL A 87 -0.12 12.23 -4.01
CA VAL A 87 -0.54 12.78 -2.70
C VAL A 87 0.62 13.42 -1.95
N ASP A 88 1.79 13.59 -2.58
CA ASP A 88 2.96 14.25 -2.01
C ASP A 88 3.46 13.70 -0.66
N CYS A 89 3.28 12.39 -0.43
CA CYS A 89 3.60 11.77 0.86
C CYS A 89 5.10 11.55 1.12
N ILE A 90 5.96 11.52 0.09
CA ILE A 90 7.40 11.20 0.21
C ILE A 90 8.25 12.48 0.17
N ASN A 91 9.11 12.69 1.16
CA ASN A 91 9.89 13.90 1.34
C ASN A 91 11.37 13.58 1.58
N PHE A 92 12.28 14.42 1.05
CA PHE A 92 13.72 14.34 1.29
C PHE A 92 14.20 15.66 1.93
N LEU A 93 14.45 15.64 3.23
CA LEU A 93 14.71 16.83 4.03
C LEU A 93 15.78 16.56 5.10
N PRO A 94 16.41 17.61 5.67
CA PRO A 94 17.28 17.45 6.82
C PRO A 94 16.54 16.78 7.97
N ASN A 95 17.25 15.94 8.74
CA ASN A 95 16.68 15.33 9.94
C ASN A 95 16.46 16.39 11.02
N ASP A 96 15.32 16.33 11.72
CA ASP A 96 14.95 17.26 12.78
C ASP A 96 14.02 16.55 13.79
N ALA A 97 13.67 17.23 14.87
CA ALA A 97 12.65 16.78 15.81
C ALA A 97 11.30 16.59 15.09
N GLU A 98 10.57 15.52 15.44
CA GLU A 98 9.32 15.14 14.78
C GLU A 98 8.29 16.29 14.62
N PRO A 99 8.05 17.16 15.62
CA PRO A 99 7.11 18.27 15.43
C PRO A 99 7.52 19.24 14.33
N VAL A 100 8.83 19.46 14.15
CA VAL A 100 9.37 20.30 13.07
C VAL A 100 9.26 19.57 11.74
N LEU A 101 9.60 18.27 11.73
CA LEU A 101 9.52 17.43 10.55
C LEU A 101 8.11 17.40 9.97
N ARG A 102 7.08 17.22 10.82
CA ARG A 102 5.66 17.18 10.42
C ARG A 102 5.20 18.42 9.68
N GLU A 103 5.65 19.60 10.09
CA GLU A 103 5.31 20.87 9.43
C GLU A 103 6.16 21.14 8.18
N ALA A 104 7.35 20.54 8.09
CA ALA A 104 8.28 20.72 6.98
C ALA A 104 8.00 19.81 5.76
N LEU A 105 7.16 18.78 5.90
CA LEU A 105 6.71 17.95 4.77
C LEU A 105 5.95 18.80 3.73
N ARG A 106 6.00 18.42 2.44
CA ARG A 106 5.23 19.09 1.37
C ARG A 106 3.75 19.20 1.70
N VAL A 107 3.20 18.16 2.31
CA VAL A 107 1.87 18.15 2.93
C VAL A 107 2.08 17.98 4.43
N PRO A 108 1.71 18.98 5.25
CA PRO A 108 1.92 18.89 6.70
C PRO A 108 1.19 17.71 7.34
N ALA A 109 1.93 16.85 8.05
CA ALA A 109 1.41 15.65 8.70
C ALA A 109 0.71 15.99 10.03
N ARG A 110 -0.58 16.33 9.93
CA ARG A 110 -1.41 16.75 11.07
C ARG A 110 -1.83 15.59 11.98
N ASN A 111 -1.91 14.39 11.45
CA ASN A 111 -2.31 13.22 12.22
C ASN A 111 -1.14 12.70 13.07
N LYS A 112 -1.24 12.90 14.39
CA LYS A 112 -0.22 12.46 15.37
C LYS A 112 -0.42 11.02 15.86
N THR A 113 -1.54 10.38 15.53
CA THR A 113 -1.75 8.97 15.89
C THR A 113 -1.05 8.03 14.92
N GLN A 114 -0.65 8.54 13.75
CA GLN A 114 0.10 7.82 12.74
C GLN A 114 1.56 8.31 12.76
N ASP A 115 2.49 7.36 12.82
CA ASP A 115 3.92 7.63 12.77
C ASP A 115 4.36 7.99 11.35
N ILE A 116 5.36 8.86 11.24
CA ILE A 116 6.03 9.13 9.96
C ILE A 116 7.06 8.04 9.73
N TYR A 117 7.05 7.43 8.55
CA TYR A 117 8.06 6.47 8.16
C TYR A 117 9.35 7.20 7.75
N VAL A 118 10.40 7.06 8.55
CA VAL A 118 11.67 7.77 8.36
C VAL A 118 12.81 6.79 8.08
N SER A 119 13.65 7.08 7.09
CA SER A 119 14.85 6.30 6.80
C SER A 119 16.04 6.69 7.67
N ASP A 120 17.08 5.85 7.66
CA ASP A 120 18.43 6.27 8.04
C ASP A 120 18.91 7.44 7.16
N ALA A 121 20.00 8.08 7.61
CA ALA A 121 20.64 9.17 6.87
C ALA A 121 21.12 8.71 5.48
N LEU A 122 20.79 9.50 4.47
CA LEU A 122 21.18 9.31 3.07
C LEU A 122 22.55 9.91 2.79
N LYS A 123 23.05 9.74 1.57
CA LYS A 123 24.40 10.17 1.16
C LYS A 123 24.62 11.67 1.30
N THR A 124 23.58 12.49 1.13
CA THR A 124 23.64 13.95 1.34
C THR A 124 23.50 14.37 2.81
N GLY A 125 23.20 13.44 3.73
CA GLY A 125 22.86 13.74 5.12
C GLY A 125 21.39 14.09 5.37
N ARG A 126 20.56 14.16 4.32
CA ARG A 126 19.09 14.20 4.44
C ARG A 126 18.53 12.84 4.86
N ILE A 127 17.25 12.83 5.24
CA ILE A 127 16.45 11.62 5.44
C ILE A 127 15.34 11.54 4.39
N MET A 128 14.88 10.32 4.12
CA MET A 128 13.57 10.09 3.50
C MET A 128 12.53 10.08 4.62
N ALA A 129 11.48 10.89 4.48
CA ALA A 129 10.31 10.88 5.35
C ALA A 129 9.06 10.65 4.51
N LYS A 130 8.28 9.62 4.86
CA LYS A 130 7.03 9.24 4.21
C LYS A 130 5.88 9.35 5.20
N ASP A 131 4.86 10.11 4.84
CA ASP A 131 3.62 10.15 5.60
C ASP A 131 2.70 9.00 5.18
N GLU A 132 2.56 7.98 6.03
CA GLU A 132 1.68 6.84 5.79
C GLU A 132 0.20 7.19 5.91
N ASP A 133 -0.18 8.29 6.59
CA ASP A 133 -1.59 8.69 6.77
C ASP A 133 -2.27 9.01 5.43
N VAL A 134 -1.50 9.57 4.50
CA VAL A 134 -1.99 9.98 3.18
C VAL A 134 -1.55 9.05 2.05
N CYS A 135 -0.63 8.11 2.31
CA CYS A 135 -0.11 7.23 1.26
C CYS A 135 -1.20 6.28 0.73
N LEU A 136 -1.33 6.20 -0.59
CA LEU A 136 -2.31 5.33 -1.25
C LEU A 136 -1.82 3.90 -1.52
N HIS A 137 -0.55 3.59 -1.22
CA HIS A 137 0.08 2.29 -1.51
C HIS A 137 0.02 1.90 -3.01
N CYS A 138 -0.03 2.89 -3.90
CA CYS A 138 -0.14 2.73 -5.36
C CYS A 138 1.14 2.27 -6.09
N GLY A 139 2.23 1.98 -5.38
CA GLY A 139 3.53 1.54 -5.92
C GLY A 139 4.21 2.38 -7.02
N LEU A 140 3.65 3.53 -7.43
CA LEU A 140 4.27 4.42 -8.42
C LEU A 140 5.69 4.88 -8.03
N CYS A 141 5.96 4.99 -6.73
CA CYS A 141 7.30 5.29 -6.23
C CYS A 141 8.32 4.18 -6.54
N ALA A 142 7.91 2.91 -6.50
CA ALA A 142 8.73 1.77 -6.86
C ALA A 142 8.96 1.71 -8.37
N GLU A 143 7.89 1.84 -9.18
CA GLU A 143 7.98 1.85 -10.65
C GLU A 143 8.88 2.98 -11.19
N ARG A 144 8.85 4.13 -10.52
CA ARG A 144 9.63 5.30 -10.95
C ARG A 144 11.08 5.26 -10.45
N CYS A 145 11.39 4.44 -9.45
CA CYS A 145 12.71 4.44 -8.84
C CYS A 145 13.75 3.78 -9.76
N PRO A 146 14.75 4.52 -10.27
CA PRO A 146 15.71 3.96 -11.24
C PRO A 146 16.68 2.95 -10.62
N THR A 147 16.78 2.90 -9.28
CA THR A 147 17.73 2.04 -8.56
C THR A 147 17.04 0.95 -7.74
N GLY A 148 15.71 0.88 -7.76
CA GLY A 148 14.96 -0.05 -6.89
C GLY A 148 15.10 0.28 -5.40
N ALA A 149 15.37 1.54 -5.05
CA ALA A 149 15.39 1.97 -3.64
C ALA A 149 14.00 1.95 -3.00
N TRP A 150 12.95 2.07 -3.80
CA TRP A 150 11.57 1.78 -3.40
C TRP A 150 11.16 0.47 -4.03
N ASP A 151 10.48 -0.35 -3.24
CA ASP A 151 9.91 -1.62 -3.67
C ASP A 151 8.53 -1.83 -3.01
N MET A 152 7.71 -2.68 -3.62
CA MET A 152 6.42 -3.10 -3.10
C MET A 152 6.54 -4.58 -2.74
N GLN A 153 6.52 -4.94 -1.46
CA GLN A 153 6.78 -6.31 -1.02
C GLN A 153 5.58 -6.91 -0.30
N LYS A 154 5.21 -8.13 -0.69
CA LYS A 154 4.13 -8.87 -0.03
C LYS A 154 4.58 -9.30 1.36
N PHE A 155 3.85 -8.85 2.37
CA PHE A 155 4.09 -9.20 3.76
C PHE A 155 3.40 -10.53 4.10
N MET A 156 4.19 -11.48 4.59
CA MET A 156 3.69 -12.76 5.08
C MET A 156 4.04 -12.91 6.56
N PHE A 157 3.03 -13.09 7.41
CA PHE A 157 3.22 -13.32 8.84
C PHE A 157 3.08 -14.81 9.18
N VAL A 158 4.14 -15.39 9.74
CA VAL A 158 4.14 -16.80 10.16
C VAL A 158 3.93 -16.89 11.67
N GLU A 159 2.71 -17.28 12.04
CA GLU A 159 2.32 -17.55 13.42
C GLU A 159 3.03 -18.78 14.00
N ALA A 160 3.07 -18.85 15.34
CA ALA A 160 3.54 -20.05 16.01
C ALA A 160 2.53 -21.19 15.82
N GLN A 161 2.95 -22.26 15.16
CA GLN A 161 2.14 -23.46 14.97
C GLN A 161 2.14 -24.33 16.23
N ALA A 162 0.99 -24.92 16.55
CA ALA A 162 0.80 -25.74 17.76
C ALA A 162 1.58 -27.07 17.73
N ALA A 163 1.88 -27.60 16.53
CA ALA A 163 2.63 -28.84 16.36
C ALA A 163 3.56 -28.78 15.15
N GLN A 164 4.65 -29.56 15.19
CA GLN A 164 5.66 -29.63 14.13
C GLN A 164 5.07 -30.12 12.78
N THR A 165 4.05 -30.99 12.82
CA THR A 165 3.37 -31.51 11.63
C THR A 165 2.58 -30.43 10.87
N CYS A 166 2.16 -29.36 11.55
CA CYS A 166 1.50 -28.20 10.93
C CYS A 166 2.48 -27.31 10.16
N LEU A 167 3.80 -27.41 10.41
CA LEU A 167 4.82 -26.63 9.71
C LEU A 167 5.03 -27.11 8.27
N THR A 168 4.78 -28.39 7.98
CA THR A 168 5.06 -28.99 6.66
C THR A 168 4.16 -28.43 5.56
N HIS A 169 2.90 -28.09 5.87
CA HIS A 169 1.99 -27.43 4.92
C HIS A 169 2.29 -25.93 4.77
N HIS A 170 2.80 -25.27 5.81
CA HIS A 170 3.05 -23.82 5.81
C HIS A 170 4.31 -23.45 5.01
N ASN A 171 5.38 -24.25 5.12
CA ASN A 171 6.62 -24.03 4.35
C ASN A 171 6.46 -24.22 2.84
N ALA A 172 5.37 -24.83 2.37
CA ALA A 172 5.06 -24.94 0.95
C ALA A 172 4.53 -23.63 0.33
N TYR A 173 3.99 -22.71 1.16
CA TYR A 173 3.47 -21.40 0.74
C TYR A 173 4.47 -20.25 0.96
N LEU A 174 5.64 -20.52 1.53
CA LEU A 174 6.74 -19.56 1.76
C LEU A 174 7.84 -19.66 0.69
N ARG A 175 7.50 -20.18 -0.51
CA ARG A 175 8.41 -20.36 -1.64
C ARG A 175 7.95 -19.56 -2.84
#